data_AF-A0A8J2NY79-F1
#
_entry.id   AF-A0A8J2NY79-F1
#
_cell.length_a   1.000
_cell.length_b   1.000
_cell.length_c   1.000
_cell.angle_alpha   90.00
_cell.angle_beta   90.00
_cell.angle_gamma   90.00
#
_symmetry.space_group_name_H-M   'P 1'
#
loop_
_entity.id
_entity.type
_entity.pdbx_description
1 polymer ?
#
loop_
_entity_poly.entity_id
_entity_poly.type
_entity_poly.pdbx_seq_one_letter_code
_entity_poly.pdbx_strand_id
1 'polypeptide(L)'
;TNSNLFFWVFPAQENPENAPVILWVNDIPGFSSLQGVFLETGPFELDENNVVKDRNVSWTKSHSMLYIDAPVGTVSALLPMKMRMQTIRMKKLQKFMWH
;
A
#
# COMPACT_ATOMS: atom_id res chain seq x y z
N THR A 1 3.72 -22.19 -12.72
CA THR A 1 3.90 -20.73 -12.85
C THR A 1 4.63 -20.25 -11.61
N ASN A 2 5.78 -19.57 -11.76
CA ASN A 2 6.49 -18.91 -10.64
C ASN A 2 5.91 -17.51 -10.45
N SER A 3 4.73 -17.46 -9.86
CA SER A 3 3.95 -16.22 -9.71
C SER A 3 3.89 -15.86 -8.24
N ASN A 4 4.38 -14.67 -7.87
CA ASN A 4 4.39 -14.16 -6.51
C ASN A 4 3.46 -12.94 -6.40
N LEU A 5 2.70 -12.86 -5.30
CA LEU A 5 1.89 -11.70 -4.94
C LEU A 5 2.62 -10.91 -3.85
N PHE A 6 2.57 -9.59 -3.93
CA PHE A 6 3.02 -8.73 -2.85
C PHE A 6 1.83 -8.38 -1.96
N PHE A 7 2.06 -8.41 -0.64
CA PHE A 7 1.05 -8.05 0.34
C PHE A 7 1.66 -7.27 1.51
N TRP A 8 0.84 -6.49 2.21
CA TRP A 8 1.21 -5.82 3.45
C TRP A 8 0.09 -5.95 4.48
N VAL A 9 0.42 -6.50 5.65
CA VAL A 9 -0.49 -6.61 6.79
C VAL A 9 -0.22 -5.49 7.79
N PHE A 10 -1.28 -4.87 8.27
CA PHE A 10 -1.28 -3.94 9.40
C PHE A 10 -2.26 -4.45 10.45
N PRO A 11 -1.78 -5.00 11.58
CA PRO A 11 -2.65 -5.38 12.69
C PRO A 11 -3.45 -4.19 13.21
N ALA A 12 -4.63 -4.44 13.76
CA ALA A 12 -5.40 -3.41 14.43
C ALA A 12 -4.58 -2.80 15.58
N GLN A 13 -4.66 -1.49 15.75
CA GLN A 13 -4.00 -0.79 16.85
C GLN A 13 -4.70 -1.08 18.18
N GLU A 14 -6.03 -1.20 18.15
CA GLU A 14 -6.86 -1.52 19.31
C GLU A 14 -7.29 -2.99 19.25
N ASN A 15 -6.98 -3.76 20.31
CA ASN A 15 -7.37 -5.17 20.47
C ASN A 15 -7.01 -6.07 19.25
N PRO A 16 -5.74 -6.11 18.80
CA PRO A 16 -5.32 -6.84 17.60
C PRO A 16 -5.68 -8.33 17.59
N GLU A 17 -5.75 -8.96 18.76
CA GLU A 17 -6.05 -10.40 18.89
C GLU A 17 -7.49 -10.75 18.54
N ASN A 18 -8.43 -9.80 18.71
CA ASN A 18 -9.86 -10.02 18.46
C ASN A 18 -10.42 -9.13 17.34
N ALA A 19 -9.59 -8.24 16.80
CA ALA A 19 -10.02 -7.32 15.76
C ALA A 19 -10.33 -8.06 14.44
N PRO A 20 -11.42 -7.69 13.75
CA PRO A 20 -11.73 -8.24 12.44
C PRO A 20 -10.62 -7.92 11.41
N VAL A 21 -10.42 -8.82 10.46
CA VAL A 21 -9.48 -8.64 9.34
C VAL A 21 -10.24 -8.17 8.10
N ILE A 22 -9.79 -7.08 7.48
CA ILE A 22 -10.28 -6.58 6.20
C ILE A 22 -9.23 -6.84 5.12
N LEU A 23 -9.66 -7.46 4.02
CA LEU A 23 -8.89 -7.58 2.80
C LEU A 23 -9.15 -6.36 1.91
N TRP A 24 -8.09 -5.65 1.54
CA TRP A 24 -8.12 -4.52 0.61
C TRP A 24 -7.50 -4.90 -0.73
N VAL A 25 -8.31 -4.82 -1.78
CA VAL A 25 -7.90 -5.06 -3.17
C VAL A 25 -8.40 -3.91 -4.02
N ASN A 26 -7.49 -3.20 -4.68
CA ASN A 26 -7.85 -2.24 -5.71
C ASN A 26 -8.15 -2.99 -7.00
N ASP A 27 -9.29 -2.67 -7.62
CA ASP A 27 -9.73 -3.25 -8.89
C ASP A 27 -9.23 -2.48 -10.11
N ILE A 28 -8.63 -1.30 -9.90
CA ILE A 28 -8.17 -0.40 -10.95
C ILE A 28 -6.87 -0.96 -11.59
N PRO A 29 -6.88 -1.28 -12.89
CA PRO A 29 -5.69 -1.75 -13.59
C PRO A 29 -4.54 -0.73 -13.50
N GLY A 30 -3.33 -1.21 -13.17
CA GLY A 30 -2.12 -0.39 -13.04
C GLY A 30 -2.01 0.48 -11.79
N PHE A 31 -3.00 0.43 -10.89
CA PHE A 31 -2.90 0.97 -9.53
C PHE A 31 -2.61 -0.18 -8.57
N SER A 32 -1.77 0.10 -7.58
CA SER A 32 -1.42 -0.88 -6.54
C SER A 32 -2.39 -0.73 -5.38
N SER A 33 -2.86 -1.85 -4.82
CA SER A 33 -3.60 -1.89 -3.56
C SER A 33 -2.81 -1.26 -2.42
N LEU A 34 -1.48 -1.24 -2.51
CA LEU A 34 -0.61 -0.59 -1.53
C LEU A 34 -0.76 0.94 -1.51
N GLN A 35 -1.31 1.55 -2.55
CA GLN A 35 -1.62 2.98 -2.52
C GLN A 35 -2.71 3.26 -1.47
N GLY A 36 -3.61 2.31 -1.21
CA GLY A 36 -4.61 2.40 -0.15
C GLY A 36 -3.99 2.58 1.25
N VAL A 37 -2.74 2.13 1.44
CA VAL A 37 -1.99 2.33 2.70
C VAL A 37 -1.76 3.81 3.01
N PHE A 38 -1.50 4.62 1.97
CA PHE A 38 -1.10 6.02 2.11
C PHE A 38 -2.20 7.01 1.69
N LEU A 39 -3.11 6.60 0.82
CA LEU A 39 -4.09 7.49 0.19
C LEU A 39 -5.51 7.30 0.74
N GLU A 40 -5.87 6.10 1.21
CA GLU A 40 -7.28 5.77 1.45
C GLU A 40 -7.57 5.34 2.89
N THR A 41 -7.15 4.15 3.28
CA THR A 41 -7.62 3.51 4.53
C THR A 41 -6.52 3.11 5.49
N GLY A 42 -5.26 3.16 5.04
CA GLY A 42 -4.13 2.71 5.83
C GLY A 42 -3.71 3.67 6.94
N PRO A 43 -2.74 3.23 7.76
CA PRO A 43 -2.30 3.96 8.94
C PRO A 43 -1.52 5.23 8.60
N PHE A 44 -1.14 5.44 7.35
CA PHE A 44 -0.23 6.48 6.95
C PHE A 44 -0.85 7.45 5.95
N GLU A 45 -0.29 8.65 5.92
CA GLU A 45 -0.50 9.64 4.88
C GLU A 45 0.83 10.32 4.55
N LEU A 46 0.91 10.91 3.37
CA LEU A 46 2.06 11.70 2.94
C LEU A 46 1.75 13.19 3.17
N ASP A 47 2.68 13.91 3.80
CA ASP A 47 2.59 15.37 3.87
C ASP A 47 2.97 16.04 2.53
N GLU A 48 2.87 17.37 2.47
CA GLU A 48 3.22 18.16 1.27
C GLU A 48 4.67 17.97 0.81
N ASN A 49 5.55 17.55 1.72
CA ASN A 49 6.96 17.27 1.48
C ASN A 49 7.24 15.78 1.16
N ASN A 50 6.19 14.97 0.98
CA ASN A 50 6.24 13.52 0.80
C ASN A 50 6.92 12.78 1.98
N VAL A 51 6.76 13.30 3.19
CA VAL A 51 7.15 12.62 4.43
C VAL A 51 5.98 11.79 4.91
N VAL A 52 6.26 10.54 5.26
CA VAL A 52 5.27 9.62 5.84
C VAL A 52 4.96 10.08 7.27
N LYS A 53 3.68 10.23 7.59
CA LYS A 53 3.18 10.49 8.94
C LYS A 53 1.97 9.62 9.23
N ASP A 54 1.64 9.48 10.50
CA ASP A 54 0.45 8.77 10.93
C ASP A 54 -0.81 9.51 10.46
N ARG A 55 -1.74 8.74 9.91
CA ARG A 55 -3.06 9.22 9.50
C ARG A 55 -3.94 9.36 10.72
N ASN A 56 -4.57 10.53 10.88
CA ASN A 56 -5.43 10.81 12.03
C ASN A 56 -6.68 9.89 12.09
N VAL A 57 -7.19 9.48 10.93
CA VAL A 57 -8.33 8.55 10.80
C VAL A 57 -7.92 7.37 9.91
N SER A 58 -7.61 6.24 10.52
CA SER A 58 -7.23 5.01 9.82
C SER A 58 -8.18 3.86 10.17
N TRP A 59 -8.44 2.98 9.20
CA TRP A 59 -9.18 1.75 9.45
C TRP A 59 -8.38 0.78 10.32
N THR A 60 -7.05 0.89 10.30
CA THR A 60 -6.16 0.11 11.18
C THR A 60 -6.34 0.43 12.66
N LYS A 61 -7.12 1.45 13.02
CA LYS A 61 -7.40 1.73 14.43
C LYS A 61 -8.16 0.56 15.08
N SER A 62 -9.17 0.02 14.40
CA SER A 62 -10.07 -1.01 14.93
C SER A 62 -10.09 -2.31 14.13
N HIS A 63 -9.46 -2.35 12.94
CA HIS A 63 -9.43 -3.51 12.07
C HIS A 63 -8.00 -3.86 11.69
N SER A 64 -7.70 -5.14 11.54
CA SER A 64 -6.45 -5.58 10.91
C SER A 64 -6.63 -5.50 9.40
N MET A 65 -5.73 -4.82 8.69
CA MET A 65 -5.85 -4.60 7.24
C MET A 65 -4.82 -5.44 6.49
N LEU A 66 -5.24 -6.17 5.46
CA LEU A 66 -4.39 -6.88 4.51
C LEU A 66 -4.54 -6.25 3.12
N TYR A 67 -3.50 -5.59 2.63
CA TYR A 67 -3.45 -5.03 1.27
C TYR A 67 -2.75 -6.03 0.34
N ILE A 68 -3.35 -6.35 -0.80
CA ILE A 68 -2.75 -7.30 -1.77
C ILE A 68 -2.82 -6.78 -3.21
N ASP A 69 -1.70 -6.85 -3.92
CA ASP A 69 -1.67 -6.54 -5.36
C ASP A 69 -2.02 -7.78 -6.17
N ALA A 70 -3.23 -7.82 -6.72
CA ALA A 70 -3.74 -8.95 -7.49
C ALA A 70 -4.51 -8.48 -8.75
N PRO A 71 -4.54 -9.29 -9.84
CA PRO A 71 -3.75 -10.50 -10.09
C PRO A 71 -2.25 -10.22 -10.31
N VAL A 72 -1.45 -11.29 -10.39
CA VAL A 72 -0.01 -11.20 -10.67
C VAL A 72 0.21 -10.48 -12.00
N GLY A 73 0.97 -9.37 -11.98
CA GLY A 73 1.24 -8.55 -13.15
C GLY A 73 0.36 -7.29 -13.28
N THR A 74 -0.56 -7.01 -12.36
CA THR A 74 -1.36 -5.77 -12.35
C THR A 74 -0.48 -4.52 -12.22
N VAL A 75 0.60 -4.60 -11.44
CA VAL A 75 1.67 -3.58 -11.40
C VAL A 75 2.49 -3.46 -12.70
N SER A 76 2.36 -4.40 -13.64
CA SER A 76 3.12 -4.43 -14.90
C SER A 76 2.30 -4.08 -16.15
N ALA A 77 0.96 -4.03 -16.08
CA ALA A 77 0.13 -3.83 -17.27
C ALA A 77 0.02 -2.37 -17.77
N LEU A 78 0.33 -1.37 -16.93
CA LEU A 78 0.30 0.06 -17.30
C LEU A 78 1.66 0.77 -17.21
N LEU A 79 2.77 0.04 -17.33
CA LEU A 79 4.07 0.66 -17.61
C LEU A 79 4.47 0.53 -19.09
N PRO A 80 3.77 1.17 -20.06
CA PRO A 80 4.36 1.39 -21.38
C PRO A 80 5.45 2.45 -21.24
N MET A 81 6.71 2.01 -21.09
CA MET A 81 7.98 2.54 -21.64
C MET A 81 8.33 4.05 -21.57
N LYS A 82 7.50 4.92 -20.97
CA LYS A 82 7.68 6.40 -21.00
C LYS A 82 7.69 7.09 -19.64
N MET A 83 7.59 6.38 -18.52
CA MET A 83 7.75 6.97 -17.18
C MET A 83 9.23 7.10 -16.73
N ARG A 84 10.09 7.58 -17.64
CA ARG A 84 11.49 7.93 -17.35
C ARG A 84 11.67 9.30 -16.68
N MET A 85 10.60 9.90 -16.14
CA MET A 85 10.65 11.26 -15.53
C MET A 85 10.23 11.38 -14.06
N GLN A 86 10.02 10.28 -13.32
CA GLN A 86 9.78 10.39 -11.86
C GLN A 86 10.71 9.53 -10.98
N THR A 87 11.73 8.92 -11.57
CA THR A 87 12.69 8.02 -10.91
C THR A 87 13.57 8.70 -9.83
N ILE A 88 13.57 10.03 -9.73
CA ILE A 88 14.37 10.75 -8.73
C ILE A 88 13.65 10.84 -7.36
N ARG A 89 12.31 10.81 -7.31
CA ARG A 89 11.55 10.97 -6.05
C ARG A 89 11.11 9.66 -5.38
N MET A 90 11.08 8.54 -6.10
CA MET A 90 10.69 7.21 -5.57
C MET A 90 11.78 6.51 -4.73
N LYS A 91 13.04 6.97 -4.78
CA LYS A 91 14.14 6.36 -4.01
C LYS A 91 13.96 6.49 -2.49
N LYS A 92 13.22 7.52 -2.04
CA LYS A 92 12.96 7.75 -0.61
C LYS A 92 11.95 6.76 -0.04
N LEU A 93 10.93 6.39 -0.81
CA LEU A 93 9.91 5.39 -0.45
C LEU A 93 10.47 3.96 -0.51
N GLN A 94 11.33 3.63 -1.48
CA GLN A 94 12.01 2.33 -1.51
C GLN A 94 12.84 2.06 -0.25
N LYS A 95 13.47 3.08 0.35
CA LYS A 95 14.25 2.90 1.59
C LYS A 95 13.37 2.51 2.80
N PHE A 96 12.09 2.87 2.76
CA PHE A 96 11.10 2.57 3.80
C PHE A 96 10.44 1.18 3.65
N MET A 97 10.49 0.58 2.45
CA MET A 97 9.89 -0.73 2.17
C MET A 97 10.82 -1.93 2.46
N TRP A 98 12.06 -1.68 2.91
CA TRP A 98 13.08 -2.71 3.18
C TRP A 98 13.62 -2.67 4.62
N HIS A 99 12.85 -2.15 5.57
CA HIS A 99 13.08 -2.32 7.02
C HIS A 99 11.79 -2.81 7.67
#